data_AF-A0A2A5G3B6-F1
#
_entry.id   AF-A0A2A5G3B6-F1
#
_cell.length_a   1.000
_cell.length_b   1.000
_cell.length_c   1.000
_cell.angle_alpha   90.00
_cell.angle_beta   90.00
_cell.angle_gamma   90.00
#
_symmetry.space_group_name_H-M   'P 1'
#
loop_
_entity.id
_entity.type
_entity.pdbx_description
1 polymer ?
#
loop_
_entity_poly.entity_id
_entity_poly.type
_entity_poly.pdbx_seq_one_letter_code
_entity_poly.pdbx_strand_id
1 'polypeptide(L)'
;MRALFLLLFKFFRLGPIGLLLVACVLVGAGQWLQNSLQGQIDRRAAALAAGPPAVVEFSAFDPALHQSSYSEVRLMVQLDLRYDSRLTLEKSGTDHLAYMVPILPVEPNGDIINSQAVGVAIWDGSGFSFDDISPGDLVDEGKSFGAFGPILVLNGLVSSVGELDSLVDDALSEGGLVLAPDALILRPFLDGREAGLAPKPGLANTDRYFNIAAVLTAFLAVAKMLMGRGRKAKHAAPVQPTAMRASSQPRRAAAAPPPLPEPTYLVKTADVAAHRYEFQERLAERHGDACGHSSPGDSTGLRASFTGSGGKTRSPMDLVARRLRRIFMGVGVVMLVFVVSTGMLKDTPFSPVLAYFDGAFSGLSAMASTNVVSLTGPQTTDAAPEQTVATMVTAEQG
;
A
#
# COMPACT_ATOMS: atom_id res chain seq x y z
N MET A 1 5.90 0.39 -27.28
CA MET A 1 7.18 1.05 -27.66
C MET A 1 7.01 2.34 -28.49
N ARG A 2 6.47 2.31 -29.72
CA ARG A 2 6.36 3.53 -30.59
C ARG A 2 5.57 4.69 -29.96
N ALA A 3 4.44 4.41 -29.32
CA ALA A 3 3.63 5.44 -28.65
C ALA A 3 4.38 6.17 -27.53
N LEU A 4 5.16 5.43 -26.73
CA LEU A 4 6.00 6.00 -25.66
C LEU A 4 7.04 6.97 -26.23
N PHE A 5 7.69 6.59 -27.34
CA PHE A 5 8.71 7.42 -27.98
C PHE A 5 8.13 8.73 -28.54
N LEU A 6 6.93 8.66 -29.13
CA LEU A 6 6.20 9.84 -29.62
C LEU A 6 5.78 10.78 -28.47
N LEU A 7 5.33 10.22 -27.34
CA LEU A 7 5.01 10.98 -26.13
C LEU A 7 6.26 11.68 -25.58
N LEU A 8 7.39 10.96 -25.48
CA LEU A 8 8.66 11.51 -25.02
C LEU A 8 9.13 12.64 -25.94
N PHE A 9 9.04 12.45 -27.26
CA PHE A 9 9.42 13.47 -28.23
C PHE A 9 8.54 14.72 -28.15
N LYS A 10 7.21 14.55 -28.03
CA LYS A 10 6.28 15.68 -27.80
C LYS A 10 6.60 16.40 -26.48
N PHE A 11 6.94 15.65 -25.44
CA PHE A 11 7.30 16.19 -24.13
C PHE A 11 8.52 17.10 -24.20
N PHE A 12 9.62 16.67 -24.85
CA PHE A 12 10.80 17.52 -25.05
C PHE A 12 10.52 18.76 -25.93
N ARG A 13 9.47 18.72 -26.75
CA ARG A 13 9.03 19.85 -27.59
C ARG A 13 8.24 20.92 -26.83
N LEU A 14 7.68 20.62 -25.66
CA LEU A 14 6.94 21.59 -24.84
C LEU A 14 7.82 22.81 -24.50
N GLY A 15 7.24 24.00 -24.54
CA GLY A 15 7.91 25.22 -24.08
C GLY A 15 8.29 25.13 -22.60
N PRO A 16 9.16 26.03 -22.09
CA PRO A 16 9.58 26.00 -20.69
C PRO A 16 8.40 26.10 -19.71
N ILE A 17 7.37 26.89 -20.05
CA ILE A 17 6.13 26.98 -19.26
C ILE A 17 5.41 25.63 -19.22
N GLY A 18 5.33 24.92 -20.35
CA GLY A 18 4.71 23.60 -20.43
C GLY A 18 5.44 22.57 -19.56
N LEU A 19 6.78 22.59 -19.55
CA LEU A 19 7.58 21.72 -18.69
C LEU A 19 7.39 22.04 -17.20
N LEU A 20 7.30 23.33 -16.84
CA LEU A 20 7.03 23.74 -15.45
C LEU A 20 5.64 23.26 -14.98
N LEU A 21 4.61 23.39 -15.83
CA LEU A 21 3.29 22.85 -15.54
C LEU A 21 3.31 21.34 -15.32
N VAL A 22 4.04 20.59 -16.15
CA VAL A 22 4.19 19.14 -15.94
C VAL A 22 4.91 18.84 -14.61
N ALA A 23 5.95 19.60 -14.25
CA ALA A 23 6.61 19.44 -12.96
C ALA A 23 5.62 19.66 -11.79
N CYS A 24 4.79 20.69 -11.84
CA CYS A 24 3.75 20.93 -10.83
C CYS A 24 2.75 19.77 -10.74
N VAL A 25 2.30 19.23 -11.88
CA VAL A 25 1.40 18.06 -11.91
C VAL A 25 2.08 16.83 -11.29
N LEU A 26 3.36 16.59 -11.58
CA LEU A 26 4.11 15.48 -11.00
C LEU A 26 4.24 15.59 -9.47
N VAL A 27 4.54 16.79 -8.96
CA VAL A 27 4.60 17.04 -7.51
C VAL A 27 3.22 16.83 -6.87
N GLY A 28 2.16 17.39 -7.46
CA GLY A 28 0.81 17.25 -6.95
C GLY A 28 0.33 15.78 -6.94
N ALA A 29 0.63 15.03 -8.00
CA ALA A 29 0.34 13.60 -8.08
C ALA A 29 1.13 12.80 -7.03
N GLY A 30 2.41 13.13 -6.83
CA GLY A 30 3.25 12.51 -5.80
C GLY A 30 2.71 12.74 -4.38
N GLN A 31 2.35 13.99 -4.05
CA GLN A 31 1.75 14.33 -2.75
C GLN A 31 0.38 13.67 -2.54
N TRP A 32 -0.47 13.65 -3.57
CA TRP A 32 -1.77 12.98 -3.50
C TRP A 32 -1.61 11.48 -3.23
N LEU A 33 -0.69 10.82 -3.95
CA LEU A 33 -0.37 9.41 -3.73
C LEU A 33 0.15 9.18 -2.30
N GLN A 34 1.07 10.02 -1.81
CA GLN A 34 1.60 9.93 -0.46
C GLN A 34 0.50 10.06 0.61
N ASN A 35 -0.40 11.04 0.48
CA ASN A 35 -1.51 11.21 1.41
C ASN A 35 -2.46 10.01 1.38
N SER A 36 -2.68 9.40 0.20
CA SER A 36 -3.50 8.20 0.08
C SER A 36 -2.86 6.98 0.77
N LEU A 37 -1.53 6.84 0.68
CA LEU A 37 -0.78 5.77 1.34
C LEU A 37 -0.71 5.99 2.85
N GLN A 38 -0.45 7.23 3.29
CA GLN A 38 -0.44 7.59 4.70
C GLN A 38 -1.80 7.32 5.33
N GLY A 39 -2.90 7.68 4.65
CA GLY A 39 -4.25 7.37 5.13
C GLY A 39 -4.50 5.86 5.30
N GLN A 40 -3.87 5.00 4.49
CA GLN A 40 -3.95 3.55 4.70
C GLN A 40 -3.09 3.08 5.89
N ILE A 41 -1.88 3.63 6.04
CA ILE A 41 -1.00 3.33 7.17
C ILE A 41 -1.67 3.75 8.49
N ASP A 42 -2.25 4.94 8.53
CA ASP A 42 -2.94 5.46 9.72
C ASP A 42 -4.16 4.60 10.08
N ARG A 43 -4.93 4.14 9.08
CA ARG A 43 -6.05 3.21 9.31
C ARG A 43 -5.60 1.84 9.82
N ARG A 44 -4.49 1.30 9.31
CA ARG A 44 -3.90 0.05 9.82
C ARG A 44 -3.41 0.21 11.25
N ALA A 45 -2.72 1.31 11.55
CA ALA A 45 -2.27 1.62 12.89
C ALA A 45 -3.44 1.79 13.86
N ALA A 46 -4.51 2.48 13.44
CA ALA A 46 -5.74 2.62 14.21
C ALA A 46 -6.44 1.27 14.44
N ALA A 47 -6.52 0.41 13.41
CA ALA A 47 -7.05 -0.94 13.55
C ALA A 47 -6.22 -1.76 14.54
N LEU A 48 -4.89 -1.75 14.41
CA LEU A 48 -3.99 -2.43 15.34
C LEU A 48 -4.22 -1.99 16.78
N ALA A 49 -4.33 -0.67 17.02
CA ALA A 49 -4.59 -0.10 18.33
C ALA A 49 -5.99 -0.40 18.88
N ALA A 50 -7.00 -0.55 18.03
CA ALA A 50 -8.37 -0.90 18.44
C ALA A 50 -8.50 -2.35 18.92
N GLY A 51 -7.52 -3.21 18.60
CA GLY A 51 -7.57 -4.64 18.89
C GLY A 51 -8.40 -5.44 17.86
N PRO A 52 -8.40 -6.78 17.99
CA PRO A 52 -9.12 -7.64 17.06
C PRO A 52 -10.65 -7.46 17.20
N PRO A 53 -11.41 -7.53 16.08
CA PRO A 53 -12.87 -7.55 16.12
C PRO A 53 -13.42 -8.73 16.94
N ALA A 54 -14.67 -8.59 17.40
CA ALA A 54 -15.40 -9.69 18.03
C ALA A 54 -15.60 -10.84 17.02
N VAL A 55 -15.60 -12.08 17.53
CA VAL A 55 -15.90 -13.25 16.69
C VAL A 55 -17.38 -13.25 16.35
N VAL A 56 -17.70 -13.29 15.06
CA VAL A 56 -19.07 -13.36 14.56
C VAL A 56 -19.24 -14.63 13.76
N GLU A 57 -20.39 -15.31 13.91
CA GLU A 57 -20.74 -16.44 13.07
C GLU A 57 -21.00 -15.97 11.63
N PHE A 58 -20.55 -16.74 10.64
CA PHE A 58 -20.71 -16.38 9.24
C PHE A 58 -22.17 -16.07 8.85
N SER A 59 -23.13 -16.83 9.38
CA SER A 59 -24.57 -16.66 9.16
C SER A 59 -25.12 -15.33 9.69
N ALA A 60 -24.47 -14.77 10.71
CA ALA A 60 -24.84 -13.50 11.34
C ALA A 60 -23.99 -12.32 10.87
N PHE A 61 -23.14 -12.53 9.87
CA PHE A 61 -22.23 -11.50 9.39
C PHE A 61 -23.01 -10.35 8.70
N ASP A 62 -22.76 -9.12 9.15
CA ASP A 62 -23.28 -7.90 8.54
C ASP A 62 -22.07 -7.01 8.26
N PRO A 63 -21.73 -6.74 6.98
CA PRO A 63 -20.64 -5.87 6.60
C PRO A 63 -20.65 -4.49 7.28
N ALA A 64 -21.84 -3.94 7.59
CA ALA A 64 -21.97 -2.61 8.16
C ALA A 64 -21.68 -2.58 9.67
N LEU A 65 -21.89 -3.69 10.38
CA LEU A 65 -21.78 -3.76 11.84
C LEU A 65 -20.52 -4.52 12.30
N HIS A 66 -20.11 -5.53 11.53
CA HIS A 66 -19.10 -6.50 11.96
C HIS A 66 -17.73 -6.29 11.31
N GLN A 67 -17.59 -5.29 10.44
CA GLN A 67 -16.29 -4.90 9.87
C GLN A 67 -15.64 -3.76 10.66
N SER A 68 -14.34 -3.85 10.86
CA SER A 68 -13.55 -2.71 11.37
C SER A 68 -13.42 -1.60 10.31
N SER A 69 -12.89 -0.45 10.72
CA SER A 69 -12.56 0.67 9.82
C SER A 69 -11.56 0.32 8.71
N TYR A 70 -10.89 -0.83 8.81
CA TYR A 70 -9.98 -1.38 7.80
C TYR A 70 -10.51 -2.65 7.13
N SER A 71 -11.83 -2.89 7.15
CA SER A 71 -12.47 -4.10 6.63
C SER A 71 -11.94 -5.39 7.29
N GLU A 72 -11.39 -5.28 8.50
CA GLU A 72 -10.95 -6.42 9.28
C GLU A 72 -12.17 -7.11 9.88
N VAL A 73 -12.17 -8.45 9.82
CA VAL A 73 -13.22 -9.29 10.38
C VAL A 73 -12.64 -10.49 11.09
N ARG A 74 -13.42 -11.02 12.01
CA ARG A 74 -13.13 -12.26 12.71
C ARG A 74 -14.35 -13.16 12.64
N LEU A 75 -14.29 -14.15 11.76
CA LEU A 75 -15.46 -14.95 11.39
C LEU A 75 -15.28 -16.39 11.80
N MET A 76 -16.30 -16.92 12.47
CA MET A 76 -16.44 -18.35 12.66
C MET A 76 -17.09 -18.94 11.41
N VAL A 77 -16.30 -19.70 10.65
CA VAL A 77 -16.69 -20.27 9.36
C VAL A 77 -16.52 -21.77 9.38
N GLN A 78 -17.40 -22.46 8.68
CA GLN A 78 -17.18 -23.86 8.34
C GLN A 78 -16.55 -23.94 6.95
N LEU A 79 -15.41 -24.63 6.87
CA LEU A 79 -14.69 -24.83 5.62
C LEU A 79 -15.00 -26.22 5.04
N ASP A 80 -15.26 -26.29 3.73
CA ASP A 80 -15.39 -27.55 3.01
C ASP A 80 -14.10 -27.83 2.23
N LEU A 81 -13.21 -28.62 2.81
CA LEU A 81 -11.92 -28.95 2.20
C LEU A 81 -12.04 -29.99 1.08
N ARG A 82 -13.25 -30.46 0.72
CA ARG A 82 -13.43 -31.32 -0.46
C ARG A 82 -13.30 -30.53 -1.76
N TYR A 83 -13.54 -29.23 -1.68
CA TYR A 83 -13.51 -28.27 -2.78
C TYR A 83 -12.38 -27.26 -2.61
N ASP A 84 -11.32 -27.62 -1.89
CA ASP A 84 -10.12 -26.80 -1.83
C ASP A 84 -9.47 -26.70 -3.22
N SER A 85 -8.83 -25.58 -3.53
CA SER A 85 -8.18 -25.37 -4.82
C SER A 85 -6.92 -24.54 -4.71
N ARG A 86 -5.91 -24.92 -5.50
CA ARG A 86 -4.67 -24.18 -5.68
C ARG A 86 -4.81 -23.31 -6.93
N LEU A 87 -4.81 -22.00 -6.75
CA LEU A 87 -4.93 -21.03 -7.82
C LEU A 87 -3.56 -20.49 -8.19
N THR A 88 -3.24 -20.51 -9.48
CA THR A 88 -1.99 -19.97 -10.03
C THR A 88 -2.33 -18.99 -11.14
N LEU A 89 -2.08 -17.71 -10.90
CA LEU A 89 -2.22 -16.67 -11.92
C LEU A 89 -0.84 -16.33 -12.49
N GLU A 90 -0.60 -16.74 -13.74
CA GLU A 90 0.64 -16.44 -14.44
C GLU A 90 0.79 -14.94 -14.71
N LYS A 91 1.93 -14.37 -14.32
CA LYS A 91 2.27 -12.97 -14.60
C LYS A 91 3.67 -12.87 -15.18
N SER A 92 3.91 -11.79 -15.93
CA SER A 92 5.24 -11.48 -16.47
C SER A 92 6.24 -11.14 -15.35
N GLY A 93 6.82 -12.16 -14.71
CA GLY A 93 7.92 -12.05 -13.76
C GLY A 93 7.82 -13.04 -12.60
N THR A 94 6.66 -13.13 -11.96
CA THR A 94 6.43 -14.05 -10.84
C THR A 94 4.96 -14.40 -10.79
N ASP A 95 4.65 -15.69 -10.74
CA ASP A 95 3.29 -16.18 -10.63
C ASP A 95 2.67 -15.74 -9.30
N HIS A 96 1.39 -15.40 -9.35
CA HIS A 96 0.62 -15.09 -8.16
C HIS A 96 -0.12 -16.35 -7.72
N LEU A 97 0.36 -16.94 -6.62
CA LEU A 97 -0.19 -18.14 -6.03
C LEU A 97 -1.24 -17.76 -4.98
N ALA A 98 -2.33 -18.52 -4.92
CA ALA A 98 -3.34 -18.40 -3.88
C ALA A 98 -3.97 -19.77 -3.57
N TYR A 99 -4.29 -20.02 -2.31
CA TYR A 99 -5.04 -21.19 -1.89
C TYR A 99 -6.47 -20.80 -1.53
N MET A 100 -7.44 -21.52 -2.08
CA MET A 100 -8.86 -21.20 -1.99
C MET A 100 -9.61 -22.31 -1.29
N VAL A 101 -10.50 -21.94 -0.37
CA VAL A 101 -11.48 -22.86 0.22
C VAL A 101 -12.86 -22.21 0.22
N PRO A 102 -13.89 -22.83 -0.37
CA PRO A 102 -15.24 -22.30 -0.34
C PRO A 102 -15.85 -22.38 1.06
N ILE A 103 -16.69 -21.39 1.36
CA ILE A 103 -17.53 -21.32 2.55
C ILE A 103 -18.95 -21.62 2.09
N LEU A 104 -19.50 -22.73 2.59
CA LEU A 104 -20.84 -23.20 2.24
C LEU A 104 -21.86 -22.76 3.31
N PRO A 105 -23.12 -22.50 2.91
CA PRO A 105 -24.18 -22.27 3.88
C PRO A 105 -24.45 -23.58 4.63
N VAL A 106 -24.52 -23.50 5.96
CA VAL A 106 -24.87 -24.65 6.80
C VAL A 106 -26.36 -24.56 7.11
N GLU A 107 -27.16 -25.42 6.49
CA GLU A 107 -28.50 -25.67 6.99
C GLU A 107 -28.47 -26.62 8.20
N PRO A 108 -29.46 -26.55 9.11
CA PRO A 108 -29.55 -27.44 10.27
C PRO A 108 -29.58 -28.94 9.92
N ASN A 109 -29.94 -29.30 8.69
CA ASN A 109 -29.98 -30.66 8.16
C ASN A 109 -28.64 -31.14 7.57
N GLY A 110 -27.66 -30.24 7.38
CA GLY A 110 -26.38 -30.56 6.74
C GLY A 110 -26.43 -30.73 5.22
N ASP A 111 -27.49 -30.28 4.55
CA ASP A 111 -27.58 -30.30 3.09
C ASP A 111 -26.99 -29.02 2.47
N ILE A 112 -26.30 -29.15 1.33
CA ILE A 112 -25.80 -28.00 0.57
C ILE A 112 -26.97 -27.42 -0.23
N ILE A 113 -27.38 -26.20 0.10
CA ILE A 113 -28.42 -25.50 -0.65
C ILE A 113 -27.89 -25.12 -2.04
N ASN A 114 -28.55 -25.60 -3.09
CA ASN A 114 -28.42 -25.11 -4.47
C ASN A 114 -26.99 -25.09 -5.04
N SER A 115 -26.06 -25.89 -4.50
CA SER A 115 -24.65 -25.86 -4.89
C SER A 115 -24.03 -24.46 -4.89
N GLN A 116 -24.44 -23.59 -3.97
CA GLN A 116 -24.00 -22.19 -3.95
C GLN A 116 -23.01 -21.94 -2.82
N ALA A 117 -21.83 -21.41 -3.17
CA ALA A 117 -20.85 -20.94 -2.20
C ALA A 117 -21.23 -19.53 -1.74
N VAL A 118 -21.51 -19.36 -0.45
CA VAL A 118 -21.86 -18.07 0.17
C VAL A 118 -20.64 -17.21 0.45
N GLY A 119 -19.44 -17.79 0.39
CA GLY A 119 -18.19 -17.08 0.51
C GLY A 119 -17.01 -17.92 0.10
N VAL A 120 -15.83 -17.32 0.10
CA VAL A 120 -14.56 -17.98 -0.20
C VAL A 120 -13.49 -17.42 0.72
N ALA A 121 -12.72 -18.30 1.34
CA ALA A 121 -11.47 -17.95 2.02
C ALA A 121 -10.31 -18.09 1.03
N ILE A 122 -9.58 -17.00 0.79
CA ILE A 122 -8.42 -16.97 -0.11
C ILE A 122 -7.19 -16.60 0.71
N TRP A 123 -6.22 -17.51 0.75
CA TRP A 123 -4.91 -17.25 1.29
C TRP A 123 -3.96 -16.91 0.16
N ASP A 124 -3.45 -15.69 0.20
CA ASP A 124 -2.50 -15.18 -0.78
C ASP A 124 -1.58 -14.17 -0.12
N GLY A 125 -0.50 -13.80 -0.80
CA GLY A 125 0.44 -12.83 -0.25
C GLY A 125 1.72 -12.72 -1.05
N SER A 126 2.53 -11.73 -0.70
CA SER A 126 3.89 -11.63 -1.24
C SER A 126 4.74 -12.74 -0.62
N GLY A 127 5.16 -13.71 -1.45
CA GLY A 127 5.96 -14.85 -1.00
C GLY A 127 5.14 -16.04 -0.52
N PHE A 128 3.82 -16.03 -0.71
CA PHE A 128 2.96 -17.18 -0.42
C PHE A 128 3.39 -18.40 -1.26
N SER A 129 3.46 -19.55 -0.61
CA SER A 129 3.69 -20.87 -1.20
C SER A 129 2.56 -21.81 -0.79
N PHE A 130 2.27 -22.82 -1.62
CA PHE A 130 1.29 -23.87 -1.26
C PHE A 130 1.73 -24.73 -0.08
N ASP A 131 2.98 -24.63 0.35
CA ASP A 131 3.49 -25.31 1.56
C ASP A 131 3.17 -24.51 2.84
N ASP A 132 2.78 -23.24 2.73
CA ASP A 132 2.44 -22.40 3.90
C ASP A 132 1.10 -22.79 4.51
N ILE A 133 0.25 -23.49 3.75
CA ILE A 133 -1.06 -23.98 4.17
C ILE A 133 -1.29 -25.36 3.61
N SER A 134 -1.45 -26.33 4.49
CA SER A 134 -2.01 -27.63 4.13
C SER A 134 -3.47 -27.76 4.60
N PRO A 135 -4.29 -28.58 3.92
CA PRO A 135 -5.60 -28.97 4.43
C PRO A 135 -5.52 -29.55 5.86
N GLY A 136 -4.44 -30.26 6.19
CA GLY A 136 -4.20 -30.82 7.53
C GLY A 136 -4.08 -29.74 8.61
N ASP A 137 -3.37 -28.65 8.31
CA ASP A 137 -3.23 -27.52 9.26
C ASP A 137 -4.60 -26.88 9.56
N LEU A 138 -5.46 -26.73 8.55
CA LEU A 138 -6.81 -26.20 8.73
C LEU A 138 -7.70 -27.13 9.56
N VAL A 139 -7.52 -28.45 9.44
CA VAL A 139 -8.21 -29.45 10.27
C VAL A 139 -7.74 -29.36 11.72
N ASP A 140 -6.44 -29.20 11.94
CA ASP A 140 -5.86 -29.14 13.27
C ASP A 140 -6.11 -27.81 14.00
N GLU A 141 -6.24 -26.70 13.27
CA GLU A 141 -6.67 -25.41 13.81
C GLU A 141 -8.18 -25.37 14.14
N GLY A 142 -8.96 -26.25 13.51
CA GLY A 142 -10.39 -26.43 13.72
C GLY A 142 -10.79 -26.48 15.20
N LYS A 143 -11.70 -25.60 15.62
CA LYS A 143 -12.25 -25.61 16.99
C LYS A 143 -13.28 -26.71 17.19
N SER A 144 -13.99 -27.06 16.13
CA SER A 144 -14.96 -28.14 16.09
C SER A 144 -15.16 -28.63 14.66
N PHE A 145 -16.00 -29.65 14.46
CA PHE A 145 -16.40 -30.15 13.15
C PHE A 145 -17.90 -29.98 13.01
N GLY A 146 -18.35 -29.49 11.85
CA GLY A 146 -19.76 -29.54 11.47
C GLY A 146 -19.98 -30.56 10.36
N ALA A 147 -21.05 -30.38 9.57
CA ALA A 147 -21.45 -31.31 8.50
C ALA A 147 -20.41 -31.49 7.37
N PHE A 148 -19.73 -30.42 6.96
CA PHE A 148 -18.88 -30.42 5.76
C PHE A 148 -17.37 -30.42 6.04
N GLY A 149 -16.96 -30.17 7.28
CA GLY A 149 -15.55 -29.97 7.61
C GLY A 149 -15.33 -29.16 8.89
N PRO A 150 -14.08 -28.73 9.13
CA PRO A 150 -13.71 -28.03 10.35
C PRO A 150 -14.38 -26.64 10.43
N ILE A 151 -14.74 -26.26 11.65
CA ILE A 151 -15.21 -24.92 12.00
C ILE A 151 -14.02 -24.17 12.61
N LEU A 152 -13.58 -23.11 11.91
CA LEU A 152 -12.45 -22.28 12.29
C LEU A 152 -12.91 -20.86 12.61
N VAL A 153 -12.12 -20.16 13.42
CA VAL A 153 -12.24 -18.71 13.60
C VAL A 153 -11.16 -18.04 12.77
N LEU A 154 -11.52 -17.58 11.58
CA LEU A 154 -10.59 -16.93 10.66
C LEU A 154 -10.53 -15.42 10.94
N ASN A 155 -9.32 -14.92 11.12
CA ASN A 155 -9.04 -13.48 11.19
C ASN A 155 -8.52 -13.03 9.83
N GLY A 156 -9.11 -12.00 9.26
CA GLY A 156 -8.70 -11.55 7.93
C GLY A 156 -9.32 -10.23 7.50
N LEU A 157 -9.16 -9.95 6.21
CA LEU A 157 -9.76 -8.79 5.55
C LEU A 157 -10.89 -9.25 4.63
N VAL A 158 -12.00 -8.53 4.66
CA VAL A 158 -12.99 -8.62 3.58
C VAL A 158 -12.48 -7.83 2.39
N SER A 159 -12.47 -8.46 1.22
CA SER A 159 -11.93 -7.87 0.00
C SER A 159 -12.74 -8.30 -1.23
N SER A 160 -12.28 -7.95 -2.43
CA SER A 160 -12.78 -8.53 -3.66
C SER A 160 -11.85 -9.66 -4.13
N VAL A 161 -12.38 -10.54 -4.99
CA VAL A 161 -11.56 -11.57 -5.66
C VAL A 161 -10.46 -10.92 -6.50
N GLY A 162 -10.80 -9.82 -7.18
CA GLY A 162 -9.84 -9.01 -7.93
C GLY A 162 -9.42 -9.70 -9.22
N GLU A 163 -8.13 -9.94 -9.39
CA GLU A 163 -7.58 -10.59 -10.59
C GLU A 163 -7.74 -12.11 -10.59
N LEU A 164 -8.13 -12.71 -9.46
CA LEU A 164 -8.37 -14.15 -9.33
C LEU A 164 -9.79 -14.55 -9.74
N ASP A 165 -10.63 -13.59 -10.18
CA ASP A 165 -12.08 -13.78 -10.38
C ASP A 165 -12.39 -14.98 -11.30
N SER A 166 -11.73 -15.05 -12.45
CA SER A 166 -11.91 -16.16 -13.39
C SER A 166 -11.43 -17.49 -12.83
N LEU A 167 -10.32 -17.50 -12.08
CA LEU A 167 -9.76 -18.73 -11.50
C LEU A 167 -10.64 -19.27 -10.37
N VAL A 168 -11.25 -18.38 -9.58
CA VAL A 168 -12.21 -18.76 -8.54
C VAL A 168 -13.48 -19.33 -9.17
N ASP A 169 -14.02 -18.69 -10.21
CA ASP A 169 -15.20 -19.18 -10.93
C ASP A 169 -14.93 -20.55 -11.57
N ASP A 170 -13.80 -20.70 -12.26
CA ASP A 170 -13.37 -21.97 -12.86
C ASP A 170 -13.27 -23.07 -11.78
N ALA A 171 -12.55 -22.81 -10.67
CA ALA A 171 -12.36 -23.77 -9.59
C ALA A 171 -13.68 -24.19 -8.90
N LEU A 172 -14.60 -23.24 -8.68
CA LEU A 172 -15.92 -23.56 -8.14
C LEU A 172 -16.76 -24.37 -9.15
N SER A 173 -16.71 -24.01 -10.43
CA SER A 173 -17.46 -24.71 -11.49
C SER A 173 -17.01 -26.16 -11.66
N GLU A 174 -15.72 -26.45 -11.50
CA GLU A 174 -15.16 -27.81 -11.49
C GLU A 174 -15.73 -28.64 -10.32
N GLY A 175 -15.95 -28.00 -9.17
CA GLY A 175 -16.65 -28.59 -8.01
C GLY A 175 -18.17 -28.67 -8.17
N GLY A 176 -18.74 -28.19 -9.28
CA GLY A 176 -20.18 -28.06 -9.46
C GLY A 176 -20.81 -27.02 -8.55
N LEU A 177 -20.04 -26.05 -8.08
CA LEU A 177 -20.46 -24.94 -7.24
C LEU A 177 -20.56 -23.64 -8.05
N VAL A 178 -21.43 -22.73 -7.59
CA VAL A 178 -21.53 -21.37 -8.13
C VAL A 178 -21.34 -20.37 -6.99
N LEU A 179 -20.55 -19.32 -7.22
CA LEU A 179 -20.37 -18.26 -6.22
C LEU A 179 -21.63 -17.41 -6.09
N ALA A 180 -22.04 -17.11 -4.85
CA ALA A 180 -23.15 -16.19 -4.63
C ALA A 180 -22.84 -14.77 -5.15
N PRO A 181 -23.82 -14.03 -5.72
CA PRO A 181 -23.58 -12.67 -6.21
C PRO A 181 -23.07 -11.69 -5.13
N ASP A 182 -23.43 -11.95 -3.89
CA ASP A 182 -23.06 -11.23 -2.67
C ASP A 182 -22.08 -12.04 -1.80
N ALA A 183 -21.34 -12.98 -2.41
CA ALA A 183 -20.43 -13.84 -1.68
C ALA A 183 -19.36 -13.06 -0.94
N LEU A 184 -19.08 -13.51 0.29
CA LEU A 184 -18.04 -12.92 1.12
C LEU A 184 -16.67 -13.45 0.72
N ILE A 185 -15.78 -12.56 0.29
CA ILE A 185 -14.38 -12.93 0.01
C ILE A 185 -13.52 -12.55 1.22
N LEU A 186 -13.13 -13.56 1.98
CA LEU A 186 -12.29 -13.42 3.15
C LEU A 186 -10.84 -13.71 2.77
N ARG A 187 -9.91 -12.83 3.15
CA ARG A 187 -8.47 -13.05 3.04
C ARG A 187 -7.86 -13.19 4.43
N PRO A 188 -7.69 -14.42 4.94
CA PRO A 188 -7.16 -14.62 6.28
C PRO A 188 -5.69 -14.18 6.37
N PHE A 189 -5.27 -13.78 7.57
CA PHE A 189 -3.88 -13.41 7.82
C PHE A 189 -3.01 -14.67 7.99
N LEU A 190 -2.04 -14.86 7.09
CA LEU A 190 -1.08 -15.98 7.12
C LEU A 190 -0.23 -15.97 8.39
N ASP A 191 0.51 -14.88 8.63
CA ASP A 191 1.45 -14.75 9.73
C ASP A 191 0.83 -14.08 10.98
N GLY A 192 -0.50 -14.16 11.10
CA GLY A 192 -1.25 -13.47 12.13
C GLY A 192 -1.53 -11.99 11.84
N ARG A 193 -2.33 -11.41 12.73
CA ARG A 193 -2.94 -10.08 12.56
C ARG A 193 -1.90 -8.96 12.47
N GLU A 194 -0.90 -9.00 13.33
CA GLU A 194 0.13 -7.96 13.42
C GLU A 194 0.93 -7.87 12.12
N ALA A 195 1.28 -9.02 11.53
CA ALA A 195 1.97 -9.09 10.25
C ALA A 195 1.07 -8.66 9.08
N GLY A 196 -0.20 -9.11 9.07
CA GLY A 196 -1.16 -8.73 8.04
C GLY A 196 -1.48 -7.23 7.99
N LEU A 197 -1.46 -6.57 9.16
CA LEU A 197 -1.68 -5.13 9.29
C LEU A 197 -0.37 -4.32 9.29
N ALA A 198 0.79 -4.96 9.20
CA ALA A 198 2.06 -4.25 9.15
C ALA A 198 2.17 -3.36 7.89
N PRO A 199 2.88 -2.22 7.96
CA PRO A 199 3.20 -1.44 6.78
C PRO A 199 3.99 -2.27 5.76
N LYS A 200 3.48 -2.40 4.53
CA LYS A 200 4.18 -3.13 3.47
C LYS A 200 5.34 -2.25 2.95
N PRO A 201 6.61 -2.70 2.97
CA PRO A 201 7.77 -1.88 2.64
C PRO A 201 7.84 -1.46 1.15
N GLY A 202 7.10 -2.14 0.27
CA GLY A 202 7.21 -1.97 -1.19
C GLY A 202 6.79 -0.61 -1.74
N LEU A 203 6.00 0.17 -1.01
CA LEU A 203 5.47 1.45 -1.53
C LEU A 203 6.21 2.69 -1.01
N ALA A 204 7.06 2.53 0.02
CA ALA A 204 7.76 3.63 0.68
C ALA A 204 8.79 4.35 -0.21
N ASN A 205 9.14 3.79 -1.37
CA ASN A 205 10.08 4.40 -2.31
C ASN A 205 9.40 5.07 -3.52
N THR A 206 8.09 4.91 -3.69
CA THR A 206 7.38 5.39 -4.89
C THR A 206 7.37 6.91 -4.98
N ASP A 207 7.18 7.57 -3.83
CA ASP A 207 7.24 9.02 -3.65
C ASP A 207 8.60 9.60 -4.08
N ARG A 208 9.69 8.91 -3.74
CA ARG A 208 11.06 9.30 -4.06
C ARG A 208 11.24 9.37 -5.58
N TYR A 209 10.68 8.44 -6.34
CA TYR A 209 10.76 8.47 -7.80
C TYR A 209 9.96 9.64 -8.39
N PHE A 210 8.77 9.94 -7.87
CA PHE A 210 7.98 11.10 -8.31
C PHE A 210 8.70 12.42 -8.02
N ASN A 211 9.28 12.56 -6.83
CA ASN A 211 10.03 13.74 -6.45
C ASN A 211 11.28 13.93 -7.32
N ILE A 212 12.05 12.85 -7.58
CA ILE A 212 13.20 12.90 -8.49
C ILE A 212 12.77 13.30 -9.91
N ALA A 213 11.68 12.71 -10.43
CA ALA A 213 11.17 13.02 -11.77
C ALA A 213 10.69 14.48 -11.88
N ALA A 214 10.01 15.00 -10.85
CA ALA A 214 9.58 16.38 -10.78
C ALA A 214 10.77 17.35 -10.81
N VAL A 215 11.82 17.06 -10.04
CA VAL A 215 13.06 17.88 -9.99
C VAL A 215 13.75 17.91 -11.32
N LEU A 216 13.95 16.74 -11.95
CA LEU A 216 14.58 16.64 -13.27
C LEU A 216 13.77 17.41 -14.34
N THR A 217 12.44 17.38 -14.25
CA THR A 217 11.56 18.10 -15.17
C THR A 217 11.63 19.62 -14.96
N ALA A 218 11.54 20.08 -13.71
CA ALA A 218 11.68 21.49 -13.36
C ALA A 218 13.04 22.04 -13.81
N PHE A 219 14.08 21.25 -13.59
CA PHE A 219 15.44 21.56 -14.00
C PHE A 219 15.58 21.70 -15.53
N LEU A 220 15.00 20.77 -16.29
CA LEU A 220 14.97 20.84 -17.76
C LEU A 220 14.22 22.09 -18.24
N ALA A 221 13.15 22.48 -17.57
CA ALA A 221 12.40 23.71 -17.86
C ALA A 221 13.28 24.96 -17.70
N VAL A 222 14.02 25.06 -16.59
CA VAL A 222 14.94 26.17 -16.31
C VAL A 222 16.07 26.21 -17.34
N ALA A 223 16.70 25.07 -17.63
CA ALA A 223 17.75 24.99 -18.64
C ALA A 223 17.26 25.48 -20.02
N LYS A 224 16.06 25.06 -20.43
CA LYS A 224 15.44 25.48 -21.70
C LYS A 224 15.11 26.98 -21.72
N MET A 225 14.68 27.54 -20.59
CA MET A 225 14.42 28.97 -20.45
C MET A 225 15.71 29.81 -20.57
N LEU A 226 16.81 29.34 -19.98
CA LEU A 226 18.12 29.99 -20.08
C LEU A 226 18.71 29.91 -21.49
N MET A 227 18.56 28.79 -22.19
CA MET A 227 19.02 28.62 -23.58
C MET A 227 18.13 29.36 -24.59
N GLY A 228 16.83 29.47 -24.33
CA GLY A 228 15.85 30.11 -25.23
C GLY A 228 15.93 31.64 -25.27
N ARG A 229 16.56 32.28 -24.28
CA ARG A 229 16.68 33.75 -24.17
C ARG A 229 17.38 34.46 -25.34
N GLY A 230 18.08 33.73 -26.21
CA GLY A 230 18.74 34.28 -27.40
C GLY A 230 17.84 34.50 -28.63
N ARG A 231 16.59 34.00 -28.64
CA ARG A 231 15.65 34.13 -29.77
C ARG A 231 14.55 35.12 -29.42
N LYS A 232 14.86 36.43 -29.43
CA LYS A 232 13.85 37.48 -29.20
C LYS A 232 12.84 37.51 -30.34
N ALA A 233 11.58 37.60 -29.93
CA ALA A 233 10.38 37.65 -30.73
C ALA A 233 10.26 38.95 -31.54
N LYS A 234 10.06 38.81 -32.85
CA LYS A 234 9.29 39.77 -33.65
C LYS A 234 7.88 39.20 -33.78
N HIS A 235 6.87 40.04 -33.60
CA HIS A 235 5.43 39.76 -33.63
C HIS A 235 4.79 39.41 -32.28
N ALA A 236 4.36 40.47 -31.60
CA ALA A 236 3.19 40.42 -30.74
C ALA A 236 2.05 41.10 -31.49
N ALA A 237 0.98 40.36 -31.79
CA ALA A 237 -0.33 40.91 -32.15
C ALA A 237 -1.24 40.81 -30.90
N PRO A 238 -2.13 41.78 -30.68
CA PRO A 238 -2.93 41.85 -29.47
C PRO A 238 -4.11 40.88 -29.52
N VAL A 239 -4.29 40.09 -28.44
CA VAL A 239 -5.41 39.17 -28.25
C VAL A 239 -6.39 39.77 -27.23
N GLN A 240 -7.67 39.81 -27.60
CA GLN A 240 -8.78 40.33 -26.79
C GLN A 240 -9.19 39.35 -25.67
N PRO A 241 -9.67 39.85 -24.52
CA PRO A 241 -10.07 39.03 -23.38
C PRO A 241 -11.46 38.41 -23.59
N THR A 242 -11.58 37.08 -23.38
CA THR A 242 -12.86 36.38 -23.33
C THR A 242 -13.21 36.08 -21.86
N ALA A 243 -14.40 36.53 -21.42
CA ALA A 243 -14.89 36.39 -20.06
C ALA A 243 -15.27 34.93 -19.74
N MET A 244 -14.77 34.41 -18.60
CA MET A 244 -15.04 33.07 -18.10
C MET A 244 -16.18 33.15 -17.06
N ARG A 245 -17.29 32.47 -17.35
CA ARG A 245 -18.51 32.43 -16.52
C ARG A 245 -18.44 31.25 -15.56
N ALA A 246 -18.53 31.53 -14.26
CA ALA A 246 -18.55 30.52 -13.20
C ALA A 246 -19.96 29.93 -13.03
N SER A 247 -20.05 28.60 -12.90
CA SER A 247 -21.26 27.87 -12.51
C SER A 247 -21.00 27.11 -11.20
N SER A 248 -21.73 27.46 -10.16
CA SER A 248 -21.79 26.77 -8.88
C SER A 248 -22.96 25.79 -8.87
N GLN A 249 -22.71 24.52 -8.52
CA GLN A 249 -23.75 23.55 -8.15
C GLN A 249 -23.66 23.25 -6.65
N PRO A 250 -24.80 23.21 -5.93
CA PRO A 250 -24.84 22.86 -4.52
C PRO A 250 -24.89 21.33 -4.32
N ARG A 251 -24.06 20.82 -3.41
CA ARG A 251 -23.99 19.42 -2.99
C ARG A 251 -25.06 19.14 -1.93
N ARG A 252 -26.00 18.24 -2.24
CA ARG A 252 -27.10 17.81 -1.37
C ARG A 252 -26.59 16.74 -0.39
N ALA A 253 -26.80 16.94 0.91
CA ALA A 253 -26.48 15.99 1.97
C ALA A 253 -27.54 14.86 2.03
N ALA A 254 -27.07 13.62 2.21
CA ALA A 254 -27.91 12.43 2.40
C ALA A 254 -28.03 12.09 3.88
N ALA A 255 -29.23 11.71 4.32
CA ALA A 255 -29.60 11.38 5.69
C ALA A 255 -29.24 9.93 6.06
N ALA A 256 -29.04 9.69 7.35
CA ALA A 256 -28.66 8.40 7.94
C ALA A 256 -29.86 7.44 8.10
N PRO A 257 -29.66 6.12 7.96
CA PRO A 257 -30.69 5.10 8.20
C PRO A 257 -30.84 4.73 9.70
N PRO A 258 -32.01 4.22 10.12
CA PRO A 258 -32.30 3.81 11.50
C PRO A 258 -31.75 2.41 11.85
N PRO A 259 -31.58 2.09 13.15
CA PRO A 259 -31.05 0.80 13.60
C PRO A 259 -32.09 -0.32 13.60
N LEU A 260 -31.64 -1.55 13.33
CA LEU A 260 -32.44 -2.79 13.36
C LEU A 260 -32.13 -3.64 14.61
N PRO A 261 -33.07 -4.51 15.05
CA PRO A 261 -33.02 -5.21 16.34
C PRO A 261 -32.15 -6.47 16.35
N GLU A 262 -31.63 -6.80 17.54
CA GLU A 262 -30.76 -7.94 17.83
C GLU A 262 -31.47 -9.30 17.78
N PRO A 263 -30.90 -10.33 17.10
CA PRO A 263 -31.33 -11.71 17.24
C PRO A 263 -30.53 -12.44 18.34
N THR A 264 -31.25 -13.16 19.20
CA THR A 264 -30.69 -14.08 20.21
C THR A 264 -30.92 -15.52 19.76
N TYR A 265 -29.86 -16.33 19.60
CA TYR A 265 -30.00 -17.79 19.47
C TYR A 265 -28.89 -18.57 20.17
N LEU A 266 -29.31 -19.72 20.70
CA LEU A 266 -28.56 -20.70 21.48
C LEU A 266 -27.96 -21.77 20.56
N VAL A 267 -26.64 -21.95 20.61
CA VAL A 267 -25.94 -23.07 19.96
C VAL A 267 -25.78 -24.22 20.95
N LYS A 268 -26.18 -25.43 20.54
CA LYS A 268 -26.13 -26.65 21.35
C LYS A 268 -24.90 -27.47 20.93
N THR A 269 -23.88 -27.50 21.79
CA THR A 269 -22.63 -28.22 21.58
C THR A 269 -22.76 -29.67 22.07
N ALA A 270 -22.88 -30.61 21.15
CA ALA A 270 -22.60 -32.02 21.43
C ALA A 270 -22.14 -32.72 20.14
N ASP A 271 -21.04 -33.46 20.26
CA ASP A 271 -20.51 -34.44 19.29
C ASP A 271 -19.42 -33.99 18.29
N VAL A 272 -18.33 -33.42 18.81
CA VAL A 272 -17.15 -32.98 18.00
C VAL A 272 -16.11 -34.10 17.77
N ALA A 273 -16.07 -35.12 18.62
CA ALA A 273 -14.97 -36.11 18.62
C ALA A 273 -15.11 -37.20 17.54
N ALA A 274 -16.33 -37.62 17.21
CA ALA A 274 -16.57 -38.68 16.24
C ALA A 274 -16.28 -38.23 14.79
N HIS A 275 -16.60 -36.99 14.45
CA HIS A 275 -16.43 -36.46 13.09
C HIS A 275 -14.96 -36.20 12.68
N ARG A 276 -14.05 -36.01 13.66
CA ARG A 276 -12.63 -35.74 13.37
C ARG A 276 -11.93 -36.94 12.69
N TYR A 277 -12.23 -38.16 13.13
CA TYR A 277 -11.56 -39.36 12.61
C TYR A 277 -11.98 -39.70 11.18
N GLU A 278 -13.26 -39.58 10.86
CA GLU A 278 -13.78 -39.89 9.51
C GLU A 278 -13.25 -38.91 8.44
N PHE A 279 -13.05 -37.65 8.83
CA PHE A 279 -12.52 -36.63 7.92
C PHE A 279 -11.02 -36.85 7.58
N GLN A 280 -10.21 -37.28 8.55
CA GLN A 280 -8.79 -37.55 8.35
C GLN A 280 -8.55 -38.72 7.38
N GLU A 281 -9.41 -39.74 7.40
CA GLU A 281 -9.30 -40.90 6.51
C GLU A 281 -9.54 -40.52 5.04
N ARG A 282 -10.53 -39.66 4.76
CA ARG A 282 -10.83 -39.17 3.39
C ARG A 282 -9.75 -38.26 2.81
N LEU A 283 -9.06 -37.47 3.64
CA LEU A 283 -7.94 -36.64 3.19
C LEU A 283 -6.72 -37.47 2.79
N ALA A 284 -6.45 -38.57 3.51
CA ALA A 284 -5.31 -39.44 3.23
C ALA A 284 -5.42 -40.14 1.86
N GLU A 285 -6.63 -40.50 1.43
CA GLU A 285 -6.87 -41.11 0.12
C GLU A 285 -6.61 -40.15 -1.04
N ARG A 286 -6.86 -38.84 -0.88
CA ARG A 286 -6.72 -37.86 -1.96
C ARG A 286 -5.27 -37.41 -2.20
N HIS A 287 -4.45 -37.37 -1.16
CA HIS A 287 -3.07 -36.89 -1.25
C HIS A 287 -2.03 -37.98 -1.59
N GLY A 288 -2.42 -39.26 -1.59
CA GLY A 288 -1.54 -40.38 -1.92
C GLY A 288 -1.04 -40.41 -3.37
N ASP A 289 -1.77 -39.80 -4.31
CA ASP A 289 -1.51 -39.94 -5.75
C ASP A 289 -0.69 -38.79 -6.38
N ALA A 290 -0.36 -37.73 -5.62
CA ALA A 290 0.26 -36.52 -6.17
C ALA A 290 1.80 -36.47 -6.12
N CYS A 291 2.47 -37.48 -5.55
CA CYS A 291 3.94 -37.50 -5.39
C CYS A 291 4.66 -38.12 -6.61
N GLY A 292 4.46 -37.53 -7.80
CA GLY A 292 5.09 -37.95 -9.05
C GLY A 292 6.14 -36.97 -9.58
N HIS A 293 7.41 -37.24 -9.31
CA HIS A 293 8.59 -36.90 -10.12
C HIS A 293 8.76 -35.44 -10.64
N SER A 294 9.57 -34.64 -9.93
CA SER A 294 10.29 -33.51 -10.53
C SER A 294 11.81 -33.73 -10.42
N SER A 295 12.45 -33.80 -11.60
CA SER A 295 13.88 -34.04 -11.79
C SER A 295 14.65 -32.72 -11.67
N PRO A 296 15.79 -32.67 -10.94
CA PRO A 296 16.54 -31.43 -10.73
C PRO A 296 17.41 -31.13 -11.96
N GLY A 297 17.09 -30.03 -12.66
CA GLY A 297 17.87 -29.51 -13.79
C GLY A 297 18.93 -28.50 -13.34
N ASP A 298 20.20 -28.86 -13.57
CA ASP A 298 21.39 -28.02 -13.45
C ASP A 298 21.31 -26.73 -14.29
N SER A 299 21.56 -25.57 -13.68
CA SER A 299 21.87 -24.33 -14.40
C SER A 299 23.26 -23.81 -14.05
N THR A 300 24.22 -24.19 -14.90
CA THR A 300 25.60 -23.69 -14.90
C THR A 300 25.71 -22.38 -15.69
N GLY A 301 26.27 -21.36 -15.01
CA GLY A 301 27.26 -20.41 -15.52
C GLY A 301 26.95 -19.52 -16.73
N LEU A 302 27.01 -18.20 -16.54
CA LEU A 302 27.67 -17.30 -17.50
C LEU A 302 28.05 -15.96 -16.85
N ARG A 303 29.35 -15.81 -16.57
CA ARG A 303 29.99 -14.60 -16.03
C ARG A 303 30.75 -13.94 -17.17
N ALA A 304 30.22 -12.84 -17.72
CA ALA A 304 30.90 -12.06 -18.76
C ALA A 304 31.63 -10.87 -18.14
N SER A 305 32.96 -10.97 -18.07
CA SER A 305 33.88 -9.86 -17.81
C SER A 305 34.15 -9.11 -19.11
N PHE A 306 33.94 -7.79 -19.14
CA PHE A 306 34.34 -6.93 -20.25
C PHE A 306 35.41 -5.95 -19.77
N THR A 307 36.63 -6.15 -20.24
CA THR A 307 37.76 -5.20 -20.13
C THR A 307 38.19 -4.76 -21.53
N GLY A 308 38.37 -3.46 -21.72
CA GLY A 308 38.93 -2.84 -22.94
C GLY A 308 38.92 -1.32 -22.76
N SER A 309 40.03 -0.67 -22.41
CA SER A 309 41.22 -0.32 -23.20
C SER A 309 40.99 0.83 -24.22
N GLY A 310 41.45 2.02 -23.82
CA GLY A 310 42.44 2.81 -24.55
C GLY A 310 42.06 3.49 -25.87
N GLY A 311 41.89 4.83 -25.84
CA GLY A 311 41.98 5.66 -27.03
C GLY A 311 41.77 7.16 -26.75
N LYS A 312 42.86 7.91 -26.56
CA LYS A 312 42.85 9.38 -26.41
C LYS A 312 43.02 10.03 -27.78
N THR A 313 41.97 10.63 -28.31
CA THR A 313 42.05 11.63 -29.39
C THR A 313 41.42 12.95 -28.89
N ARG A 314 42.22 14.02 -28.87
CA ARG A 314 41.78 15.36 -28.48
C ARG A 314 40.98 15.97 -29.63
N SER A 315 39.66 16.03 -29.46
CA SER A 315 38.71 16.64 -30.39
C SER A 315 38.19 17.97 -29.79
N PRO A 316 37.44 18.81 -30.55
CA PRO A 316 37.12 20.22 -30.26
C PRO A 316 36.17 20.46 -29.06
N MET A 317 36.13 19.53 -28.10
CA MET A 317 35.26 19.54 -26.92
C MET A 317 35.59 20.61 -25.87
N ASP A 318 36.74 21.28 -25.93
CA ASP A 318 37.10 22.29 -24.90
C ASP A 318 36.21 23.54 -24.91
N LEU A 319 35.60 23.88 -26.05
CA LEU A 319 34.65 24.98 -26.13
C LEU A 319 33.27 24.59 -25.56
N VAL A 320 32.90 23.31 -25.71
CA VAL A 320 31.68 22.72 -25.16
C VAL A 320 31.83 22.49 -23.65
N ALA A 321 33.02 22.08 -23.18
CA ALA A 321 33.34 21.88 -21.77
C ALA A 321 33.23 23.17 -20.94
N ARG A 322 33.61 24.34 -21.49
CA ARG A 322 33.44 25.62 -20.77
C ARG A 322 31.99 26.08 -20.64
N ARG A 323 31.14 25.81 -21.65
CA ARG A 323 29.69 26.05 -21.54
C ARG A 323 29.02 25.05 -20.60
N LEU A 324 29.41 23.78 -20.65
CA LEU A 324 28.97 22.76 -19.71
C LEU A 324 29.38 23.09 -18.27
N ARG A 325 30.58 23.61 -18.03
CA ARG A 325 31.04 23.96 -16.66
C ARG A 325 30.19 25.04 -15.99
N ARG A 326 29.75 26.07 -16.75
CA ARG A 326 28.86 27.12 -16.21
C ARG A 326 27.45 26.61 -15.98
N ILE A 327 26.97 25.71 -16.84
CA ILE A 327 25.72 24.99 -16.61
C ILE A 327 25.91 24.16 -15.33
N PHE A 328 26.84 23.21 -15.27
CA PHE A 328 27.13 22.38 -14.09
C PHE A 328 27.32 23.16 -12.78
N MET A 329 27.88 24.38 -12.79
CA MET A 329 27.96 25.22 -11.58
C MET A 329 26.59 25.75 -11.14
N GLY A 330 25.78 26.30 -12.05
CA GLY A 330 24.42 26.74 -11.72
C GLY A 330 23.51 25.57 -11.33
N VAL A 331 23.72 24.43 -11.98
CA VAL A 331 23.03 23.16 -11.71
C VAL A 331 23.42 22.62 -10.35
N GLY A 332 24.71 22.62 -10.01
CA GLY A 332 25.23 22.18 -8.72
C GLY A 332 24.69 23.02 -7.57
N VAL A 333 24.55 24.33 -7.75
CA VAL A 333 23.96 25.22 -6.73
C VAL A 333 22.46 24.94 -6.55
N VAL A 334 21.70 24.74 -7.63
CA VAL A 334 20.26 24.40 -7.53
C VAL A 334 20.06 23.01 -6.93
N MET A 335 20.90 22.03 -7.30
CA MET A 335 20.91 20.70 -6.68
C MET A 335 21.27 20.79 -5.20
N LEU A 336 22.27 21.58 -4.82
CA LEU A 336 22.66 21.80 -3.42
C LEU A 336 21.49 22.40 -2.62
N VAL A 337 20.85 23.45 -3.13
CA VAL A 337 19.69 24.08 -2.48
C VAL A 337 18.52 23.10 -2.38
N PHE A 338 18.27 22.29 -3.41
CA PHE A 338 17.20 21.29 -3.39
C PHE A 338 17.47 20.15 -2.38
N VAL A 339 18.70 19.64 -2.35
CA VAL A 339 19.11 18.55 -1.44
C VAL A 339 19.12 19.05 0.02
N VAL A 340 19.52 20.29 0.27
CA VAL A 340 19.43 20.92 1.60
C VAL A 340 17.97 21.16 2.00
N SER A 341 17.14 21.67 1.08
CA SER A 341 15.75 22.06 1.39
C SER A 341 14.80 20.86 1.56
N THR A 342 15.11 19.70 0.99
CA THR A 342 14.27 18.49 1.13
C THR A 342 14.64 17.62 2.33
N GLY A 343 15.65 18.01 3.12
CA GLY A 343 16.07 17.24 4.29
C GLY A 343 16.70 15.87 3.97
N MET A 344 16.97 15.57 2.69
CA MET A 344 17.53 14.29 2.23
C MET A 344 18.93 13.96 2.76
N LEU A 345 19.59 14.89 3.45
CA LEU A 345 20.95 14.71 3.96
C LEU A 345 21.03 14.24 5.42
N LYS A 346 19.91 14.14 6.16
CA LYS A 346 19.94 13.77 7.58
C LYS A 346 20.50 12.36 7.84
N ASP A 347 20.42 11.46 6.87
CA ASP A 347 20.86 10.06 7.01
C ASP A 347 22.04 9.69 6.09
N THR A 348 22.81 10.67 5.59
CA THR A 348 23.96 10.42 4.71
C THR A 348 25.29 10.75 5.40
N PRO A 349 26.41 10.07 5.05
CA PRO A 349 27.72 10.28 5.69
C PRO A 349 28.35 11.67 5.45
N PHE A 350 27.65 12.59 4.78
CA PHE A 350 28.09 13.97 4.51
C PHE A 350 27.64 14.99 5.58
N SER A 351 27.01 14.54 6.68
CA SER A 351 26.63 15.36 7.85
C SER A 351 27.68 16.39 8.32
N PRO A 352 29.00 16.09 8.43
CA PRO A 352 29.97 17.08 8.92
C PRO A 352 30.22 18.24 7.93
N VAL A 353 30.00 18.05 6.63
CA VAL A 353 30.15 19.14 5.64
C VAL A 353 28.99 20.14 5.76
N LEU A 354 27.81 19.69 6.16
CA LEU A 354 26.64 20.56 6.34
C LEU A 354 26.70 21.37 7.63
N ALA A 355 27.22 20.80 8.73
CA ALA A 355 27.47 21.55 9.95
C ALA A 355 28.37 22.79 9.72
N TYR A 356 29.28 22.70 8.75
CA TYR A 356 30.14 23.81 8.34
C TYR A 356 29.37 24.91 7.59
N PHE A 357 28.36 24.56 6.78
CA PHE A 357 27.54 25.53 6.05
C PHE A 357 26.41 26.12 6.89
N ASP A 358 25.88 25.38 7.87
CA ASP A 358 24.87 25.89 8.81
C ASP A 358 25.46 27.00 9.70
N GLY A 359 26.74 26.87 10.09
CA GLY A 359 27.49 27.94 10.73
C GLY A 359 27.69 29.18 9.84
N ALA A 360 27.92 28.98 8.54
CA ALA A 360 28.12 30.08 7.58
C ALA A 360 26.82 30.84 7.28
N PHE A 361 25.67 30.17 7.22
CA PHE A 361 24.36 30.80 7.01
C PHE A 361 23.80 31.45 8.28
N SER A 362 24.05 30.87 9.46
CA SER A 362 23.70 31.48 10.74
C SER A 362 24.40 32.84 10.92
N GLY A 363 25.66 32.96 10.50
CA GLY A 363 26.39 34.23 10.48
C GLY A 363 25.83 35.28 9.51
N LEU A 364 25.27 34.86 8.38
CA LEU A 364 24.57 35.75 7.43
C LEU A 364 23.22 36.23 7.96
N SER A 365 22.50 35.39 8.73
CA SER A 365 21.26 35.82 9.41
C SER A 365 21.54 36.81 10.55
N ALA A 366 22.66 36.61 11.29
CA ALA A 366 23.09 37.50 12.35
C ALA A 366 23.55 38.88 11.83
N MET A 367 24.07 38.96 10.60
CA MET A 367 24.38 40.23 9.94
C MET A 367 23.13 40.96 9.38
N ALA A 368 22.02 40.25 9.15
CA ALA A 368 20.76 40.86 8.74
C ALA A 368 19.93 41.39 9.93
N SER A 369 20.24 40.97 11.17
CA SER A 369 19.51 41.38 12.38
C SER A 369 20.11 42.59 13.13
N THR A 370 21.24 43.15 12.70
CA THR A 370 21.94 44.22 13.45
C THR A 370 21.38 45.64 13.27
N ASN A 371 20.14 45.79 12.78
CA ASN A 371 19.44 47.08 12.70
C ASN A 371 18.00 46.97 13.22
N VAL A 372 17.83 46.54 14.46
CA VAL A 372 16.63 46.86 15.26
C VAL A 372 17.11 47.35 16.62
N VAL A 373 17.07 48.67 16.78
CA VAL A 373 17.34 49.37 18.04
C VAL A 373 16.27 48.97 19.06
N SER A 374 16.72 48.41 20.18
CA SER A 374 15.93 48.10 21.36
C SER A 374 15.37 49.37 22.02
N LEU A 375 14.06 49.37 22.30
CA LEU A 375 13.44 50.15 23.36
C LEU A 375 12.51 49.22 24.13
N THR A 376 12.39 49.46 25.44
CA THR A 376 11.77 48.65 26.53
C THR A 376 12.64 47.47 26.99
N GLY A 377 13.14 47.36 28.22
CA GLY A 377 12.79 47.96 29.51
C GLY A 377 12.71 46.81 30.55
N PRO A 378 13.29 46.91 31.75
CA PRO A 378 13.40 45.76 32.65
C PRO A 378 12.10 45.56 33.44
N GLN A 379 11.57 44.33 33.44
CA GLN A 379 10.61 43.90 34.45
C GLN A 379 11.26 42.89 35.41
N THR A 380 11.27 43.31 36.66
CA THR A 380 11.58 42.57 37.87
C THR A 380 10.35 41.81 38.38
N THR A 381 10.62 40.73 39.13
CA THR A 381 9.79 40.12 40.22
C THR A 381 8.47 39.45 39.77
N ASP A 382 8.02 38.29 40.25
CA ASP A 382 8.21 37.64 41.55
C ASP A 382 7.91 36.14 41.49
N ALA A 383 8.44 35.42 42.48
CA ALA A 383 8.20 34.02 42.78
C ALA A 383 6.86 33.78 43.50
N ALA A 384 6.26 32.58 43.35
CA ALA A 384 5.64 31.80 44.43
C ALA A 384 5.09 30.43 43.95
N PRO A 385 4.91 29.44 44.84
CA PRO A 385 4.91 28.00 44.52
C PRO A 385 3.57 27.28 44.75
N GLU A 386 3.60 25.95 44.48
CA GLU A 386 2.79 24.87 45.08
C GLU A 386 1.27 25.00 45.18
N GLN A 387 0.54 24.12 44.49
CA GLN A 387 -0.59 23.41 45.12
C GLN A 387 -0.65 21.94 44.69
N THR A 388 -0.32 21.11 45.67
CA THR A 388 -0.61 19.69 45.84
C THR A 388 -2.13 19.47 45.88
N VAL A 389 -2.67 18.56 45.05
CA VAL A 389 -3.98 17.95 45.31
C VAL A 389 -3.85 16.44 45.22
N ALA A 390 -3.82 15.83 46.40
CA ALA A 390 -4.02 14.40 46.60
C ALA A 390 -5.48 14.05 46.30
N THR A 391 -5.71 12.95 45.59
CA THR A 391 -7.03 12.28 45.60
C THR A 391 -6.82 10.83 46.02
N MET A 392 -7.14 10.57 47.29
CA MET A 392 -7.47 9.27 47.86
C MET A 392 -8.82 8.82 47.30
N VAL A 393 -8.94 7.61 46.76
CA VAL A 393 -10.19 6.83 46.80
C VAL A 393 -9.87 5.36 47.09
N THR A 394 -10.06 5.05 48.37
CA THR A 394 -10.66 3.87 49.01
C THR A 394 -10.93 2.61 48.17
N ALA A 395 -10.43 1.49 48.70
CA ALA A 395 -10.77 0.12 48.37
C ALA A 395 -12.19 -0.25 48.85
N GLU A 396 -12.89 -1.10 48.10
CA GLU A 396 -13.92 -1.95 48.69
C GLU A 396 -13.80 -3.38 48.12
N GLN A 397 -13.60 -4.32 49.03
CA GLN A 397 -13.63 -5.77 48.80
C GLN A 397 -15.09 -6.24 48.84
N GLY A 398 -15.39 -7.22 47.98
CA GLY A 398 -16.51 -8.14 48.08
C GLY A 398 -16.13 -9.44 47.39
#